data_AF-A0A6V8D3Y6-F1
#
_entry.id   AF-A0A6V8D3Y6-F1
#
_cell.length_a   1.000
_cell.length_b   1.000
_cell.length_c   1.000
_cell.angle_alpha   90.00
_cell.angle_beta   90.00
_cell.angle_gamma   90.00
#
_symmetry.space_group_name_H-M   'P 1'
#
loop_
_entity.id
_entity.type
_entity.pdbx_description
1 polymer ?
#
loop_
_entity_poly.entity_id
_entity_poly.type
_entity_poly.pdbx_seq_one_letter_code
_entity_poly.pdbx_strand_id
1 'polypeptide(L)' 'DLSNGGKRHGGKRNAEPLTGSVIKIDSNKGRLYIEGAKASKSDNKEEAVPVNASNVVVVRLDETDKYRVQQLTGNRS' A
#
# COMPACT_ATOMS: atom_id res chain seq x y z
N ASP A 1 0.92 -4.97 27.78
CA ASP A 1 0.58 -4.07 26.66
C ASP A 1 1.76 -4.01 25.69
N LEU A 2 1.86 -4.98 24.78
CA LEU A 2 3.01 -5.16 23.85
C LEU A 2 2.55 -5.43 22.42
N SER A 3 1.24 -5.29 22.14
CA SER A 3 0.60 -5.76 20.92
C SER A 3 0.91 -4.93 19.67
N ASN A 4 1.58 -3.78 19.83
CA ASN A 4 1.83 -2.82 18.76
C ASN A 4 3.27 -2.83 18.21
N GLY A 5 4.18 -3.59 18.82
CA GLY A 5 5.53 -3.72 18.30
C GLY A 5 5.59 -4.91 17.33
N GLY A 6 6.18 -4.70 16.15
CA GLY A 6 6.30 -5.73 15.10
C GLY A 6 7.02 -7.02 15.56
N LYS A 7 7.47 -7.86 14.62
CA LYS A 7 8.05 -9.19 14.92
C LYS A 7 9.12 -9.21 16.05
N ARG A 8 9.82 -8.08 16.28
CA ARG A 8 10.83 -7.90 17.35
C ARG A 8 10.24 -7.75 18.77
N HIS A 9 8.97 -7.42 18.90
CA HIS A 9 8.26 -7.25 20.18
C HIS A 9 7.18 -8.33 20.42
N GLY A 10 7.26 -9.47 19.72
CA GLY A 10 6.33 -10.58 19.92
C GLY A 10 5.07 -10.55 19.06
N GLY A 11 4.99 -9.66 18.06
CA GLY A 11 3.90 -9.67 17.08
C GLY A 11 3.82 -10.99 16.29
N LYS A 12 2.60 -11.41 15.94
CA LYS A 12 2.34 -12.64 15.17
C LYS A 12 3.14 -12.64 13.86
N ARG A 13 3.84 -13.74 13.59
CA ARG A 13 4.41 -14.06 12.26
C ARG A 13 3.24 -14.47 11.36
N ASN A 14 3.24 -14.06 10.09
CA ASN A 14 2.16 -14.28 9.12
C ASN A 14 0.83 -13.60 9.51
N ALA A 15 0.89 -12.36 10.00
CA ALA A 15 -0.32 -11.54 10.09
C ALA A 15 -0.95 -11.35 8.70
N GLU A 16 -2.28 -11.21 8.67
CA GLU A 16 -3.04 -10.83 7.48
C GLU A 16 -2.35 -9.64 6.78
N PRO A 17 -2.13 -9.71 5.45
CA PRO A 17 -1.52 -8.61 4.73
C PRO A 17 -2.40 -7.37 4.82
N LEU A 18 -1.78 -6.22 5.05
CA LEU A 18 -2.48 -4.95 4.98
C LEU A 18 -2.94 -4.72 3.53
N THR A 19 -4.25 -4.66 3.33
CA THR A 19 -4.87 -4.27 2.06
C THR A 19 -5.53 -2.90 2.21
N GLY A 20 -5.36 -2.03 1.23
CA GLY A 20 -5.97 -0.70 1.23
C GLY A 20 -5.90 -0.05 -0.15
N SER A 21 -6.68 1.01 -0.33
CA SER A 21 -6.65 1.82 -1.54
C SER A 21 -5.36 2.63 -1.60
N VAL A 22 -4.82 2.82 -2.80
CA VAL A 22 -3.66 3.70 -3.01
C VAL A 22 -4.16 5.15 -3.03
N ILE A 23 -3.74 5.95 -2.06
CA ILE A 23 -4.16 7.36 -1.92
C ILE A 23 -3.23 8.34 -2.63
N LYS A 24 -1.96 7.97 -2.81
CA LYS A 24 -0.96 8.80 -3.49
C LYS A 24 0.14 7.95 -4.09
N ILE A 25 0.62 8.39 -5.26
CA ILE A 25 1.74 7.78 -5.99
C ILE A 25 2.84 8.84 -6.16
N ASP A 26 4.06 8.53 -5.75
CA ASP A 26 5.26 9.30 -6.06
C ASP A 26 6.09 8.51 -7.09
N SER A 27 5.88 8.81 -8.37
CA SER A 27 6.51 8.12 -9.49
C SER A 27 8.03 8.36 -9.57
N ASN A 28 8.50 9.54 -9.12
CA ASN A 28 9.92 9.86 -9.14
C ASN A 28 10.73 9.01 -8.17
N LYS A 29 10.11 8.62 -7.05
CA LYS A 29 10.76 7.82 -5.99
C LYS A 29 10.32 6.36 -5.96
N GLY A 30 9.38 5.96 -6.83
CA GLY A 30 8.80 4.61 -6.84
C GLY A 30 8.07 4.25 -5.54
N ARG A 31 7.43 5.24 -4.89
CA ARG A 31 6.77 5.09 -3.59
C ARG A 31 5.26 5.22 -3.69
N LEU A 32 4.56 4.38 -2.94
CA LEU A 32 3.11 4.36 -2.81
C LEU A 32 2.72 4.74 -1.39
N TYR A 33 1.61 5.45 -1.26
CA TYR A 33 0.94 5.69 0.01
C TYR A 33 -0.38 4.94 -0.02
N ILE A 34 -0.54 4.02 0.92
CA ILE A 34 -1.68 3.10 1.00
C ILE A 34 -2.48 3.47 2.24
N GLU A 35 -3.80 3.48 2.12
CA GLU A 35 -4.70 3.63 3.25
C GLU A 35 -4.43 2.57 4.33
N GLY A 36 -4.39 2.99 5.59
CA GLY A 36 -4.07 2.11 6.72
C GLY A 36 -2.57 1.85 6.94
N ALA A 37 -1.70 2.13 5.97
CA ALA A 37 -0.25 2.09 6.15
C ALA A 37 0.21 3.38 6.83
N LYS A 38 -0.08 3.53 8.13
CA LYS A 38 0.17 4.75 8.90
C LYS A 38 1.11 4.52 10.08
N ALA A 39 1.84 5.57 10.45
CA ALA A 39 2.64 5.61 11.67
C ALA A 39 2.22 6.83 12.50
N SER A 40 2.07 6.62 13.80
CA SER A 40 1.85 7.69 14.77
C SER A 40 3.17 8.39 15.08
N LYS A 41 3.20 9.71 14.92
CA LYS A 41 4.29 10.54 15.43
C LYS A 41 4.06 10.90 16.90
N SER A 42 5.08 11.46 17.56
CA SER A 42 5.03 11.86 18.97
C SER A 42 3.99 12.95 19.28
N ASP A 43 3.56 13.67 18.25
CA ASP A 43 2.49 14.68 18.29
C ASP A 43 1.09 14.08 18.11
N ASN A 44 0.95 12.75 18.18
CA ASN A 44 -0.27 11.98 17.89
C ASN A 44 -0.83 12.17 16.47
N LYS A 45 -0.07 12.77 15.56
CA LYS A 45 -0.47 12.88 14.17
C LYS A 45 -0.22 11.57 13.45
N GLU A 46 -1.23 11.09 12.76
CA GLU A 46 -1.10 9.94 11.87
C GLU A 46 -0.61 10.41 10.49
N GLU A 47 0.51 9.84 10.05
CA GLU A 47 1.02 10.08 8.71
C GLU A 47 1.14 8.78 7.94
N ALA A 48 0.84 8.85 6.64
CA ALA A 48 0.97 7.72 5.74
C ALA A 48 2.45 7.37 5.52
N VAL A 49 2.76 6.09 5.71
CA VAL A 49 4.10 5.52 5.54
C VAL A 49 4.28 5.16 4.07
N PRO A 50 5.34 5.69 3.41
CA PRO A 50 5.62 5.33 2.04
C PRO A 50 6.12 3.89 1.93
N VAL A 51 5.54 3.12 1.01
CA VAL A 51 5.93 1.74 0.70
C VAL A 51 6.53 1.69 -0.71
N ASN A 52 7.58 0.89 -0.90
CA ASN A 52 8.14 0.68 -2.24
C ASN A 52 7.17 -0.14 -3.11
N ALA A 53 6.95 0.29 -4.35
CA ALA A 53 6.05 -0.39 -5.29
C ALA A 53 6.41 -1.88 -5.51
N SER A 54 7.68 -2.26 -5.41
CA SER A 54 8.14 -3.66 -5.56
C SER A 54 7.74 -4.58 -4.40
N ASN A 55 7.30 -4.02 -3.26
CA ASN A 55 6.90 -4.78 -2.07
C ASN A 55 5.38 -4.95 -1.96
N VAL A 56 4.63 -4.65 -3.03
CA VAL A 56 3.17 -4.65 -3.03
C VAL A 56 2.67 -5.52 -4.19
N VAL A 57 1.51 -6.13 -4.00
CA VAL A 57 0.78 -6.84 -5.06
C VAL A 57 -0.52 -6.12 -5.35
N VAL A 58 -0.86 -5.97 -6.64
CA VAL A 58 -2.12 -5.38 -7.06
C VAL A 58 -3.22 -6.43 -6.96
N VAL A 59 -4.21 -6.20 -6.09
CA VAL A 59 -5.33 -7.13 -5.87
C VAL A 59 -6.52 -6.78 -6.77
N ARG A 60 -6.77 -5.49 -6.99
CA ARG A 60 -7.85 -4.97 -7.84
C ARG A 60 -7.37 -3.75 -8.60
N LEU A 61 -7.85 -3.59 -9.83
CA LEU A 61 -7.61 -2.43 -10.66
C LEU A 61 -8.83 -1.51 -10.64
N ASP A 62 -8.56 -0.22 -10.76
CA ASP A 62 -9.59 0.76 -11.11
C ASP A 62 -9.74 0.77 -12.64
N GLU A 63 -10.97 0.68 -13.12
CA GLU A 63 -11.31 0.55 -14.55
C GLU A 63 -11.99 1.81 -15.11
N THR A 64 -12.02 2.91 -14.33
CA THR A 64 -12.68 4.16 -14.74
C THR A 64 -12.01 4.83 -15.95
N ASP A 65 -10.72 4.57 -16.19
CA ASP A 65 -9.94 5.15 -17.28
C ASP A 65 -9.91 4.22 -18.50
N LYS A 66 -10.59 4.68 -19.56
CA LYS A 66 -10.71 3.94 -20.83
C LYS A 66 -9.36 3.66 -21.49
N TYR A 67 -8.40 4.59 -21.42
CA TYR A 67 -7.10 4.38 -22.08
C TYR A 67 -6.29 3.29 -21.39
N ARG A 68 -6.34 3.25 -20.06
CA ARG A 68 -5.70 2.21 -19.25
C ARG A 68 -6.28 0.83 -19.56
N VAL A 69 -7.61 0.72 -19.58
CA VAL A 69 -8.29 -0.55 -19.89
C VAL A 69 -7.93 -0.99 -21.31
N GLN A 70 -7.97 -0.09 -22.30
CA GLN A 70 -7.58 -0.40 -23.69
C GLN A 70 -6.14 -0.90 -23.80
N GLN A 71 -5.18 -0.30 -23.10
CA GLN A 71 -3.79 -0.78 -23.13
C GLN A 71 -3.62 -2.15 -22.47
N LEU A 72 -4.36 -2.42 -21.39
CA LEU A 72 -4.30 -3.70 -20.68
C LEU A 72 -5.01 -4.84 -21.42
N THR A 73 -6.06 -4.53 -22.18
CA THR A 73 -6.86 -5.54 -22.92
C THR A 73 -6.48 -5.66 -24.39
N GLY A 74 -5.96 -4.60 -25.02
CA GLY A 74 -5.70 -4.53 -26.46
C GLY A 74 -4.59 -5.45 -26.96
N ASN A 75 -3.64 -5.85 -26.11
CA ASN A 75 -2.58 -6.79 -26.46
C ASN A 75 -2.91 -8.25 -26.10
N ARG A 76 -4.15 -8.55 -25.70
CA ARG A 76 -4.62 -9.92 -25.41
C ARG A 76 -5.45 -10.42 -26.60
N SER A 77 -4.80 -10.60 -27.74
CA SER A 77 -5.36 -11.25 -28.94
C SER A 77 -4.24 -11.85 -29.77
#